data_AF-A0A7Y6PQR0-F1
#
_entry.id   AF-A0A7Y6PQR0-F1
#
_cell.length_a   1.000
_cell.length_b   1.000
_cell.length_c   1.000
_cell.angle_alpha   90.00
_cell.angle_beta   90.00
_cell.angle_gamma   90.00
#
_symmetry.space_group_name_H-M   'P 1'
#
loop_
_entity.id
_entity.type
_entity.pdbx_description
1 polymer ?
#
loop_
_entity_poly.entity_id
_entity_poly.type
_entity_poly.pdbx_seq_one_letter_code
_entity_poly.pdbx_strand_id
1 'polypeptide(L)'
;LALARPPRFADARLERAGQVVLGSDLDAIARGVADAANGLLPAEPSISLDIPSNVDPTRAPPGHATVRLQVLEVPTRPHGDAAGAIAGLDGTWTDAAAERFADRLVAIADRHAPGLADAVLGRAVVTPATLAAANPNAGPGDPYAGAYDLLQAFRRPLPSQPGYATPIQHLWMTGASTWPGGGVSGISGHVIAQTLLG
;
A
#
# COMPACT_ATOMS: atom_id res chain seq x y z
N LEU A 1 -11.86 -1.74 5.01
CA LEU A 1 -13.25 -2.21 4.81
C LEU A 1 -13.66 -3.03 6.03
N ALA A 2 -14.81 -2.73 6.60
CA ALA A 2 -15.54 -3.64 7.49
C ALA A 2 -16.60 -4.36 6.65
N LEU A 3 -16.63 -5.69 6.72
CA LEU A 3 -17.52 -6.51 5.91
C LEU A 3 -18.52 -7.29 6.77
N ALA A 4 -19.77 -7.35 6.32
CA ALA A 4 -20.86 -8.13 6.92
C ALA A 4 -20.63 -9.64 6.85
N ARG A 5 -19.76 -10.08 5.93
CA ARG A 5 -19.36 -11.46 5.71
C ARG A 5 -17.95 -11.52 5.12
N PRO A 6 -17.17 -12.59 5.36
CA PRO A 6 -15.88 -12.78 4.73
C PRO A 6 -15.97 -12.78 3.19
N PRO A 7 -14.94 -12.30 2.48
CA PRO A 7 -14.89 -12.38 1.03
C PRO A 7 -14.87 -13.84 0.58
N ARG A 8 -15.56 -14.13 -0.52
CA ARG A 8 -15.56 -15.45 -1.16
C ARG A 8 -14.85 -15.37 -2.49
N PHE A 9 -14.03 -16.36 -2.78
CA PHE A 9 -13.25 -16.43 -4.01
C PHE A 9 -13.67 -17.64 -4.83
N ALA A 10 -13.35 -17.64 -6.13
CA ALA A 10 -13.59 -18.80 -6.98
C ALA A 10 -12.83 -20.05 -6.50
N ASP A 11 -11.64 -19.87 -5.92
CA ASP A 11 -10.87 -20.93 -5.27
C ASP A 11 -10.98 -20.80 -3.74
N ALA A 12 -11.61 -21.80 -3.11
CA ALA A 12 -11.83 -21.84 -1.66
C ALA A 12 -10.53 -21.81 -0.84
N ARG A 13 -9.36 -22.13 -1.43
CA ARG A 13 -8.07 -21.99 -0.74
C ARG A 13 -7.75 -20.54 -0.38
N LEU A 14 -8.20 -19.59 -1.20
CA LEU A 14 -7.98 -18.16 -0.97
C LEU A 14 -8.82 -17.62 0.19
N GLU A 15 -9.92 -18.29 0.56
CA GLU A 15 -10.76 -17.87 1.69
C GLU A 15 -10.05 -17.99 3.05
N ARG A 16 -8.97 -18.79 3.12
CA ARG A 16 -8.12 -18.93 4.32
C ARG A 16 -6.84 -18.10 4.26
N ALA A 17 -6.56 -17.45 3.14
CA ALA A 17 -5.35 -16.66 2.97
C ALA A 17 -5.45 -15.37 3.81
N GLY A 18 -4.34 -14.98 4.44
CA GLY A 18 -4.23 -13.68 5.12
C GLY A 18 -4.03 -12.53 4.13
N GLN A 19 -3.55 -12.82 2.93
CA GLN A 19 -3.29 -11.86 1.87
C GLN A 19 -3.49 -12.53 0.50
N VAL A 20 -4.15 -11.82 -0.41
CA VAL A 20 -4.35 -12.22 -1.81
C VAL A 20 -3.97 -11.02 -2.69
N VAL A 21 -3.09 -11.22 -3.66
CA VAL A 21 -2.77 -10.17 -4.63
C VAL A 21 -3.71 -10.30 -5.83
N LEU A 22 -4.45 -9.23 -6.12
CA LEU A 22 -5.35 -9.10 -7.23
C LEU A 22 -4.67 -8.33 -8.36
N GLY A 23 -4.69 -8.90 -9.55
CA GLY A 23 -4.24 -8.29 -10.78
C GLY A 23 -4.84 -9.03 -11.97
N SER A 24 -4.97 -8.34 -13.10
CA SER A 24 -5.52 -8.90 -14.33
C SER A 24 -4.45 -9.76 -15.03
N ASP A 25 -3.42 -9.11 -15.58
CA ASP A 25 -2.29 -9.73 -16.27
C ASP A 25 -1.04 -8.84 -16.15
N LEU A 26 0.10 -9.32 -16.66
CA LEU A 26 1.36 -8.57 -16.59
C LEU A 26 1.30 -7.24 -17.37
N ASP A 27 0.54 -7.18 -18.46
CA ASP A 27 0.41 -5.95 -19.23
C ASP A 27 -0.42 -4.91 -18.47
N ALA A 28 -1.43 -5.34 -17.71
CA ALA A 28 -2.24 -4.50 -16.84
C ALA A 28 -1.40 -3.92 -15.71
N ILE A 29 -0.55 -4.75 -15.09
CA ILE A 29 0.41 -4.30 -14.08
C ILE A 29 1.37 -3.26 -14.68
N ALA A 30 1.94 -3.52 -15.85
CA ALA A 30 2.84 -2.58 -16.52
C ALA A 30 2.16 -1.25 -16.86
N ARG A 31 0.91 -1.31 -17.36
CA ARG A 31 0.08 -0.13 -17.62
C ARG A 31 -0.22 0.65 -16.34
N GLY A 32 -0.61 -0.03 -15.26
CA GLY A 32 -0.92 0.61 -13.99
C GLY A 32 0.29 1.34 -13.41
N VAL A 33 1.48 0.74 -13.48
CA VAL A 33 2.73 1.39 -13.08
C VAL A 33 3.02 2.62 -13.94
N ALA A 34 2.84 2.52 -15.27
CA ALA A 34 3.04 3.63 -16.18
C ALA A 34 2.04 4.78 -15.94
N ASP A 35 0.75 4.46 -15.72
CA ASP A 35 -0.29 5.42 -15.38
C ASP A 35 0.08 6.19 -14.11
N ALA A 36 0.42 5.48 -13.03
CA ALA A 36 0.81 6.09 -11.76
C ALA A 36 2.08 6.93 -11.88
N ALA A 37 3.09 6.46 -12.62
CA ALA A 37 4.31 7.21 -12.89
C ALA A 37 4.05 8.50 -13.69
N ASN A 38 3.05 8.48 -14.57
CA ASN A 38 2.57 9.65 -15.31
C ASN A 38 1.58 10.50 -14.51
N GLY A 39 1.38 10.25 -13.21
CA GLY A 39 0.50 11.03 -12.36
C GLY A 39 -1.00 10.81 -12.59
N LEU A 40 -1.37 9.72 -13.27
CA LEU A 40 -2.74 9.31 -13.49
C LEU A 40 -3.19 8.31 -12.42
N LEU A 41 -4.45 8.39 -12.02
CA LEU A 41 -5.08 7.30 -11.27
C LEU A 41 -5.20 6.09 -12.19
N PRO A 42 -4.60 4.92 -11.86
CA PRO A 42 -4.66 3.76 -12.75
C PRO A 42 -6.09 3.25 -12.95
N ALA A 43 -6.38 2.76 -14.16
CA ALA A 43 -7.67 2.14 -14.47
C ALA A 43 -7.79 0.75 -13.81
N GLU A 44 -6.70 -0.01 -13.83
CA GLU A 44 -6.59 -1.36 -13.24
C GLU A 44 -5.27 -1.50 -12.47
N PRO A 45 -5.14 -0.89 -11.27
CA PRO A 45 -3.95 -1.08 -10.46
C PRO A 45 -3.92 -2.49 -9.84
N SER A 46 -2.72 -2.91 -9.47
CA SER A 46 -2.50 -4.07 -8.61
C SER A 46 -2.99 -3.78 -7.19
N ILE A 47 -3.73 -4.73 -6.62
CA ILE A 47 -4.31 -4.59 -5.27
C ILE A 47 -3.85 -5.75 -4.41
N SER A 48 -3.14 -5.46 -3.31
CA SER A 48 -3.02 -6.41 -2.21
C SER A 48 -4.28 -6.36 -1.36
N LEU A 49 -5.05 -7.43 -1.38
CA LEU A 49 -6.22 -7.63 -0.53
C LEU A 49 -5.77 -8.39 0.73
N ASP A 50 -5.58 -7.66 1.82
CA ASP A 50 -5.21 -8.22 3.12
C ASP A 50 -6.48 -8.51 3.93
N ILE A 51 -6.58 -9.69 4.54
CA ILE A 51 -7.72 -10.14 5.36
C ILE A 51 -7.21 -10.46 6.79
N PRO A 52 -6.93 -9.45 7.63
CA PRO A 52 -6.39 -9.69 8.97
C PRO A 52 -7.24 -10.63 9.84
N SER A 53 -8.57 -10.61 9.67
CA SER A 53 -9.50 -11.48 10.42
C SER A 53 -9.36 -12.97 10.11
N ASN A 54 -8.70 -13.35 9.01
CA ASN A 54 -8.38 -14.74 8.72
C ASN A 54 -7.20 -15.26 9.57
N VAL A 55 -6.29 -14.37 9.97
CA VAL A 55 -5.12 -14.69 10.80
C VAL A 55 -5.44 -14.50 12.28
N ASP A 56 -6.14 -13.42 12.61
CA ASP A 56 -6.55 -13.06 13.95
C ASP A 56 -8.06 -12.80 13.98
N PRO A 57 -8.87 -13.82 14.35
CA PRO A 57 -10.32 -13.70 14.40
C PRO A 57 -10.83 -12.61 15.34
N THR A 58 -10.02 -12.12 16.30
CA THR A 58 -10.45 -11.05 17.21
C THR A 58 -10.56 -9.69 16.53
N ARG A 59 -10.07 -9.56 15.29
CA ARG A 59 -10.16 -8.33 14.50
C ARG A 59 -11.55 -8.05 13.93
N ALA A 60 -12.46 -9.03 13.97
CA ALA A 60 -13.84 -8.86 13.53
C ALA A 60 -14.82 -9.61 14.43
N PRO A 61 -16.06 -9.14 14.60
CA PRO A 61 -17.11 -9.95 15.22
C PRO A 61 -17.32 -11.29 14.48
N PRO A 62 -17.88 -12.33 15.15
CA PRO A 62 -18.22 -13.58 14.48
C PRO A 62 -19.07 -13.35 13.22
N GLY A 63 -18.71 -14.05 12.14
CA GLY A 63 -19.39 -13.94 10.84
C GLY A 63 -19.04 -12.70 10.02
N HIS A 64 -18.20 -11.79 10.52
CA HIS A 64 -17.75 -10.58 9.83
C HIS A 64 -16.28 -10.69 9.41
N ALA A 65 -15.80 -9.74 8.61
CA ALA A 65 -14.39 -9.65 8.25
C ALA A 65 -13.88 -8.21 8.19
N THR A 66 -12.60 -8.03 8.48
CA THR A 66 -11.88 -6.79 8.17
C THR A 66 -10.98 -7.03 6.97
N VAL A 67 -11.08 -6.17 5.96
CA VAL A 67 -10.29 -6.25 4.73
C VAL A 67 -9.61 -4.92 4.45
N ARG A 68 -8.35 -4.97 4.02
CA ARG A 68 -7.60 -3.81 3.54
C ARG A 68 -7.28 -4.02 2.07
N LEU A 69 -7.63 -3.04 1.23
CA LEU A 69 -7.19 -2.96 -0.15
C LEU A 69 -6.00 -2.00 -0.20
N GLN A 70 -4.80 -2.54 -0.40
CA GLN A 70 -3.61 -1.73 -0.61
C GLN A 70 -3.27 -1.69 -2.10
N VAL A 71 -3.37 -0.51 -2.69
CA VAL A 71 -2.94 -0.24 -4.06
C VAL A 71 -1.42 -0.17 -4.10
N LEU A 72 -0.77 -0.91 -5.01
CA LEU A 72 0.70 -0.96 -5.07
C LEU A 72 1.28 0.20 -5.89
N GLU A 73 0.50 0.74 -6.81
CA GLU A 73 0.86 1.84 -7.71
C GLU A 73 -0.22 2.94 -7.67
N VAL A 74 0.14 4.11 -7.16
CA VAL A 74 -0.75 5.28 -7.10
C VAL A 74 0.06 6.57 -7.08
N PRO A 75 -0.34 7.62 -7.82
CA PRO A 75 0.37 8.88 -7.78
C PRO A 75 0.14 9.64 -6.48
N THR A 76 1.19 10.27 -5.96
CA THR A 76 1.07 11.19 -4.81
C THR A 76 0.33 12.48 -5.16
N ARG A 77 0.38 12.89 -6.44
CA ARG A 77 -0.28 14.08 -6.99
C ARG A 77 -1.06 13.74 -8.27
N PRO A 78 -2.31 13.25 -8.15
CA PRO A 78 -3.10 12.82 -9.29
C PRO A 78 -3.58 14.03 -10.10
N HIS A 79 -3.23 14.10 -11.38
CA HIS A 79 -3.66 15.17 -12.30
C HIS A 79 -4.47 14.65 -13.49
N GLY A 80 -4.80 13.36 -13.48
CA GLY A 80 -5.66 12.73 -14.47
C GLY A 80 -6.09 11.34 -14.01
N ASP A 81 -7.00 10.75 -14.78
CA ASP A 81 -7.57 9.43 -14.51
C ASP A 81 -7.49 8.60 -15.78
N ALA A 82 -6.78 7.48 -15.73
CA ALA A 82 -6.57 6.63 -16.90
C ALA A 82 -7.88 6.00 -17.41
N ALA A 83 -8.90 5.86 -16.55
CA ALA A 83 -10.23 5.39 -16.94
C ALA A 83 -11.20 6.52 -17.36
N GLY A 84 -10.82 7.79 -17.21
CA GLY A 84 -11.64 8.96 -17.56
C GLY A 84 -12.94 9.13 -16.77
N ALA A 85 -13.12 8.43 -15.65
CA ALA A 85 -14.33 8.45 -14.83
C ALA A 85 -14.26 9.46 -13.66
N ILE A 86 -13.05 9.88 -13.28
CA ILE A 86 -12.80 10.83 -12.18
C ILE A 86 -12.30 12.14 -12.76
N ALA A 87 -13.16 13.17 -12.73
CA ALA A 87 -12.85 14.51 -13.20
C ALA A 87 -12.31 15.42 -12.08
N GLY A 88 -11.70 16.55 -12.49
CA GLY A 88 -11.27 17.61 -11.57
C GLY A 88 -10.00 17.31 -10.79
N LEU A 89 -9.12 16.47 -11.33
CA LEU A 89 -7.84 16.11 -10.71
C LEU A 89 -6.78 17.17 -11.09
N ASP A 90 -6.26 17.89 -10.11
CA ASP A 90 -5.32 19.01 -10.27
C ASP A 90 -3.97 18.78 -9.57
N GLY A 91 -3.74 17.55 -9.10
CA GLY A 91 -2.62 17.18 -8.25
C GLY A 91 -2.97 17.07 -6.76
N THR A 92 -4.21 17.38 -6.36
CA THR A 92 -4.67 17.31 -4.97
C THR A 92 -5.55 16.09 -4.72
N TRP A 93 -5.24 15.33 -3.67
CA TRP A 93 -6.14 14.30 -3.14
C TRP A 93 -7.28 14.94 -2.35
N THR A 94 -8.40 15.18 -3.01
CA THR A 94 -9.66 15.57 -2.34
C THR A 94 -10.41 14.35 -1.84
N ASP A 95 -11.25 14.51 -0.81
CA ASP A 95 -12.10 13.41 -0.30
C ASP A 95 -12.98 12.82 -1.41
N ALA A 96 -13.54 13.66 -2.29
CA ALA A 96 -14.36 13.20 -3.39
C ALA A 96 -13.58 12.36 -4.42
N ALA A 97 -12.33 12.73 -4.73
CA ALA A 97 -11.47 11.94 -5.61
C ALA A 97 -11.05 10.62 -4.94
N ALA A 98 -10.73 10.67 -3.65
CA ALA A 98 -10.36 9.50 -2.85
C ALA A 98 -11.50 8.48 -2.78
N GLU A 99 -12.73 8.92 -2.50
CA GLU A 99 -13.90 8.05 -2.44
C GLU A 99 -14.26 7.47 -3.81
N ARG A 100 -14.22 8.25 -4.89
CA ARG A 100 -14.46 7.73 -6.25
C ARG A 100 -13.42 6.71 -6.69
N PHE A 101 -12.15 6.92 -6.33
CA PHE A 101 -11.12 5.92 -6.59
C PHE A 101 -11.32 4.67 -5.73
N ALA A 102 -11.73 4.83 -4.46
CA ALA A 102 -12.09 3.70 -3.60
C ALA A 102 -13.27 2.88 -4.15
N ASP A 103 -14.28 3.53 -4.75
CA ASP A 103 -15.38 2.83 -5.44
C ASP A 103 -14.85 1.95 -6.58
N ARG A 104 -13.92 2.46 -7.39
CA ARG A 104 -13.25 1.68 -8.43
C ARG A 104 -12.52 0.48 -7.84
N LEU A 105 -11.74 0.66 -6.76
CA LEU A 105 -10.98 -0.41 -6.13
C LEU A 105 -11.90 -1.50 -5.55
N VAL A 106 -13.02 -1.12 -4.94
CA VAL A 106 -14.04 -2.06 -4.46
C VAL A 106 -14.67 -2.81 -5.63
N ALA A 107 -15.00 -2.13 -6.73
CA ALA A 107 -15.54 -2.78 -7.92
C ALA A 107 -14.53 -3.76 -8.56
N ILE A 108 -13.24 -3.41 -8.59
CA ILE A 108 -12.18 -4.33 -9.03
C ILE A 108 -12.11 -5.55 -8.10
N ALA A 109 -12.08 -5.33 -6.79
CA ALA A 109 -12.04 -6.41 -5.81
C ALA A 109 -13.26 -7.33 -5.91
N ASP A 110 -14.46 -6.78 -6.16
CA ASP A 110 -15.70 -7.54 -6.31
C ASP A 110 -15.67 -8.50 -7.52
N ARG A 111 -14.99 -8.14 -8.62
CA ARG A 111 -14.80 -9.06 -9.75
C ARG A 111 -14.02 -10.33 -9.36
N HIS A 112 -13.08 -10.21 -8.42
CA HIS A 112 -12.28 -11.33 -7.93
C HIS A 112 -12.89 -12.02 -6.71
N ALA A 113 -13.69 -11.30 -5.93
CA ALA A 113 -14.40 -11.78 -4.76
C ALA A 113 -15.90 -11.41 -4.83
N PRO A 114 -16.72 -12.14 -5.61
CA PRO A 114 -18.09 -11.74 -5.91
C PRO A 114 -18.96 -11.49 -4.68
N GLY A 115 -19.61 -10.32 -4.65
CA GLY A 115 -20.48 -9.88 -3.55
C GLY A 115 -19.73 -9.26 -2.37
N LEU A 116 -18.45 -8.89 -2.56
CA LEU A 116 -17.65 -8.10 -1.63
C LEU A 116 -18.22 -6.69 -1.51
N ALA A 117 -18.62 -6.06 -2.61
CA ALA A 117 -19.19 -4.71 -2.61
C ALA A 117 -20.45 -4.64 -1.74
N ASP A 118 -21.36 -5.59 -1.91
CA ASP A 118 -22.58 -5.72 -1.11
C ASP A 118 -22.33 -6.02 0.37
N ALA A 119 -21.16 -6.61 0.68
CA ALA A 119 -20.79 -6.92 2.05
C ALA A 119 -20.20 -5.71 2.80
N VAL A 120 -19.89 -4.59 2.15
CA VAL A 120 -19.25 -3.44 2.82
C VAL A 120 -20.22 -2.77 3.79
N LEU A 121 -19.91 -2.88 5.09
CA LEU A 121 -20.60 -2.15 6.17
C LEU A 121 -20.03 -0.74 6.37
N GLY A 122 -18.74 -0.58 6.06
CA GLY A 122 -18.05 0.69 6.21
C GLY A 122 -16.64 0.65 5.63
N ARG A 123 -16.12 1.81 5.29
CA ARG A 123 -14.75 1.98 4.79
C ARG A 123 -14.10 3.21 5.38
N ALA A 124 -12.78 3.16 5.41
CA ALA A 124 -11.91 4.30 5.63
C ALA A 124 -10.89 4.31 4.49
N VAL A 125 -10.66 5.48 3.91
CA VAL A 125 -9.74 5.67 2.78
C VAL A 125 -8.50 6.42 3.29
N VAL A 126 -7.33 5.87 3.00
CA VAL A 126 -6.04 6.49 3.32
C VAL A 126 -5.34 6.80 2.01
N THR A 127 -5.26 8.07 1.66
CA THR A 127 -4.53 8.58 0.49
C THR A 127 -3.07 8.89 0.85
N PRO A 128 -2.17 9.03 -0.15
CA PRO A 128 -0.82 9.55 0.09
C PRO A 128 -0.82 10.85 0.90
N ALA A 129 -1.71 11.79 0.60
CA ALA A 129 -1.81 13.05 1.33
C ALA A 129 -2.17 12.85 2.81
N THR A 130 -3.16 11.99 3.10
CA THR A 130 -3.53 11.69 4.50
C THR A 130 -2.41 10.96 5.25
N LEU A 131 -1.66 10.08 4.57
CA LEU A 131 -0.53 9.38 5.16
C LEU A 131 0.64 10.33 5.48
N ALA A 132 0.96 11.24 4.56
CA ALA A 132 1.97 12.28 4.77
C ALA A 132 1.61 13.20 5.94
N ALA A 133 0.33 13.56 6.07
CA ALA A 133 -0.16 14.38 7.18
C ALA A 133 -0.08 13.64 8.53
N ALA A 134 -0.36 12.34 8.55
CA ALA A 134 -0.34 11.53 9.77
C ALA A 134 1.07 11.12 10.20
N ASN A 135 2.01 10.98 9.26
CA ASN A 135 3.37 10.55 9.52
C ASN A 135 4.37 11.36 8.68
N PRO A 136 5.10 12.32 9.28
CA PRO A 136 6.14 13.08 8.58
C PRO A 136 7.24 12.21 7.95
N ASN A 137 7.48 11.00 8.50
CA ASN A 137 8.46 10.06 7.94
C ASN A 137 7.97 9.37 6.66
N ALA A 138 6.69 9.47 6.31
CA ALA A 138 6.14 8.95 5.06
C ALA A 138 6.44 9.85 3.85
N GLY A 139 7.12 10.99 4.06
CA GLY A 139 7.47 11.92 2.99
C GLY A 139 6.23 12.37 2.20
N PRO A 140 6.17 12.14 0.87
CA PRO A 140 5.02 12.52 0.05
C PRO A 140 3.79 11.59 0.22
N GLY A 141 3.84 10.63 1.16
CA GLY A 141 2.74 9.72 1.43
C GLY A 141 3.00 8.27 1.03
N ASP A 142 4.25 7.82 1.19
CA ASP A 142 4.64 6.44 0.90
C ASP A 142 4.84 5.66 2.23
N PRO A 143 4.06 4.59 2.48
CA PRO A 143 4.18 3.81 3.72
C PRO A 143 5.52 3.07 3.84
N TYR A 144 6.32 3.03 2.77
CA TYR A 144 7.61 2.36 2.70
C TYR A 144 8.80 3.32 2.61
N ALA A 145 8.57 4.61 2.87
CA ALA A 145 9.59 5.64 2.90
C ALA A 145 10.34 5.82 1.57
N GLY A 146 9.59 5.81 0.46
CA GLY A 146 10.06 6.10 -0.90
C GLY A 146 10.06 4.87 -1.81
N ALA A 147 10.48 5.07 -3.06
CA ALA A 147 10.42 4.06 -4.10
C ALA A 147 11.23 2.79 -3.76
N TYR A 148 10.75 1.68 -4.33
CA TYR A 148 11.40 0.38 -4.35
C TYR A 148 11.95 0.05 -5.74
N ASP A 149 12.59 1.02 -6.37
CA ASP A 149 13.44 0.71 -7.50
C ASP A 149 14.83 0.25 -7.02
N LEU A 150 15.57 -0.40 -7.91
CA LEU A 150 16.91 -0.91 -7.61
C LEU A 150 17.86 0.22 -7.17
N LEU A 151 17.71 1.41 -7.74
CA LEU A 151 18.59 2.52 -7.46
C LEU A 151 18.41 3.01 -6.01
N GLN A 152 17.16 3.16 -5.56
CA GLN A 152 16.84 3.57 -4.21
C GLN A 152 17.18 2.46 -3.20
N ALA A 153 16.98 1.19 -3.54
CA ALA A 153 17.34 0.07 -2.66
C ALA A 153 18.83 0.11 -2.22
N PHE A 154 19.75 0.46 -3.14
CA PHE A 154 21.19 0.58 -2.83
C PHE A 154 21.62 1.96 -2.30
N ARG A 155 20.76 2.97 -2.39
CA ARG A 155 21.05 4.35 -1.94
C ARG A 155 20.43 4.69 -0.59
N ARG A 156 19.66 3.78 0.01
CA ARG A 156 19.14 3.90 1.37
C ARG A 156 20.26 3.71 2.40
N PRO A 157 20.30 4.50 3.48
CA PRO A 157 19.54 5.73 3.69
C PRO A 157 20.21 6.99 3.11
N LEU A 158 21.53 6.99 2.96
CA LEU A 158 22.32 8.08 2.37
C LEU A 158 23.18 7.52 1.23
N PRO A 159 23.09 8.05 -0.02
CA PRO A 159 23.89 7.57 -1.14
C PRO A 159 25.40 7.64 -0.90
N SER A 160 25.85 8.61 -0.10
CA SER A 160 27.26 8.86 0.22
C SER A 160 27.80 7.99 1.36
N GLN A 161 26.93 7.34 2.12
CA GLN A 161 27.31 6.58 3.32
C GLN A 161 26.49 5.28 3.38
N PRO A 162 26.90 4.24 2.63
CA PRO A 162 26.24 2.95 2.69
C PRO A 162 26.35 2.35 4.10
N GLY A 163 25.24 1.86 4.63
CA GLY A 163 25.13 1.33 6.00
C GLY A 163 24.19 2.16 6.88
N TYR A 164 24.31 1.97 8.19
CA TYR A 164 23.40 2.56 9.18
C TYR A 164 24.00 3.74 9.95
N ALA A 165 25.31 3.93 9.92
CA ALA A 165 25.96 5.06 10.59
C ALA A 165 25.64 6.38 9.88
N THR A 166 25.61 7.47 10.65
CA THR A 166 25.50 8.83 10.10
C THR A 166 26.85 9.57 10.16
N PRO A 167 27.00 10.74 9.53
CA PRO A 167 28.19 11.58 9.72
C PRO A 167 28.34 12.12 11.15
N ILE A 168 27.27 12.09 11.95
CA ILE A 168 27.31 12.50 13.36
C ILE A 168 27.81 11.32 14.18
N GLN A 169 28.87 11.56 14.95
CA GLN A 169 29.43 10.53 15.83
C GLN A 169 28.38 10.03 16.81
N HIS A 170 28.36 8.71 17.02
CA HIS A 170 27.42 8.02 17.90
C HIS A 170 25.94 8.17 17.52
N LEU A 171 25.65 8.43 16.24
CA LEU A 171 24.30 8.45 15.70
C LEU A 171 24.16 7.47 14.53
N TRP A 172 23.14 6.60 14.62
CA TRP A 172 22.77 5.62 13.61
C TRP A 172 21.31 5.79 13.19
N MET A 173 21.00 5.38 11.96
CA MET A 173 19.66 5.40 11.39
C MET A 173 19.16 3.98 11.18
N THR A 174 17.92 3.74 11.59
CA THR A 174 17.21 2.46 11.50
C THR A 174 15.82 2.67 10.93
N GLY A 175 15.13 1.58 10.59
CA GLY A 175 13.76 1.58 10.09
C GLY A 175 13.65 1.47 8.58
N ALA A 176 12.43 1.71 8.07
CA ALA A 176 12.02 1.44 6.69
C ALA A 176 12.82 2.23 5.63
N SER A 177 13.40 3.37 6.01
CA SER A 177 14.22 4.20 5.12
C SER A 177 15.66 3.69 4.94
N THR A 178 16.05 2.62 5.62
CA THR A 178 17.38 2.02 5.56
C THR A 178 17.37 0.68 4.81
N TRP A 179 18.52 0.17 4.39
CA TRP A 179 18.65 -1.21 3.88
C TRP A 179 18.18 -2.22 4.95
N PRO A 180 17.50 -3.34 4.60
CA PRO A 180 17.21 -3.88 3.27
C PRO A 180 16.00 -3.26 2.55
N GLY A 181 15.31 -2.29 3.16
CA GLY A 181 14.16 -1.63 2.55
C GLY A 181 13.05 -1.38 3.56
N GLY A 182 11.90 -0.94 3.04
CA GLY A 182 10.75 -0.61 3.86
C GLY A 182 10.05 -1.84 4.48
N GLY A 183 9.00 -1.54 5.25
CA GLY A 183 8.31 -2.52 6.09
C GLY A 183 8.88 -2.62 7.50
N VAL A 184 8.31 -3.51 8.30
CA VAL A 184 8.63 -3.66 9.73
C VAL A 184 9.40 -4.97 9.95
N SER A 185 10.59 -5.06 9.33
CA SER A 185 11.41 -6.29 9.41
C SER A 185 12.27 -6.38 10.67
N GLY A 186 12.57 -5.24 11.31
CA GLY A 186 13.50 -5.17 12.46
C GLY A 186 14.97 -5.42 12.10
N ILE A 187 15.29 -5.71 10.83
CA ILE A 187 16.62 -6.12 10.38
C ILE A 187 17.66 -5.02 10.62
N SER A 188 17.34 -3.77 10.26
CA SER A 188 18.28 -2.66 10.43
C SER A 188 18.68 -2.44 11.89
N GLY A 189 17.70 -2.45 12.80
CA GLY A 189 17.95 -2.38 14.24
C GLY A 189 18.77 -3.56 14.74
N HIS A 190 18.50 -4.78 14.27
CA HIS A 190 19.26 -5.98 14.65
C HIS A 190 20.73 -5.88 14.23
N VAL A 191 21.01 -5.47 12.98
CA VAL A 191 22.39 -5.34 12.47
C VAL A 191 23.15 -4.22 13.22
N ILE A 192 22.50 -3.10 13.50
CA ILE A 192 23.09 -2.04 14.33
C ILE A 192 23.44 -2.58 15.72
N ALA A 193 22.51 -3.28 16.37
CA ALA A 193 22.73 -3.82 17.72
C ALA A 193 23.93 -4.78 17.75
N GLN A 194 24.03 -5.71 16.79
CA GLN A 194 25.19 -6.59 16.67
C GLN A 194 26.50 -5.81 16.46
N THR A 195 26.48 -4.77 15.63
CA THR A 195 27.68 -3.95 15.38
C THR A 195 28.14 -3.22 16.64
N LEU A 196 27.21 -2.79 17.50
CA LEU A 196 27.52 -2.03 18.71
C LEU A 196 27.87 -2.90 19.92
N LEU A 197 27.33 -4.12 19.99
CA LEU A 197 27.53 -5.03 21.12
C LEU A 197 28.74 -5.96 20.95
N GLY A 198 29.23 -6.14 19.71
CA GLY A 198 30.27 -7.12 19.38
C GLY A 198 29.72 -8.53 19.25
#